data_AF-A0A3C1GHN2-F1
#
_entry.id   AF-A0A3C1GHN2-F1
#
_cell.length_a   1.000
_cell.length_b   1.000
_cell.length_c   1.000
_cell.angle_alpha   90.00
_cell.angle_beta   90.00
_cell.angle_gamma   90.00
#
_symmetry.space_group_name_H-M   'P 1'
#
loop_
_entity.id
_entity.type
_entity.pdbx_description
1 polymer ?
#
loop_
_entity_poly.entity_id
_entity_poly.type
_entity_poly.pdbx_seq_one_letter_code
_entity_poly.pdbx_strand_id
1 'polypeptide(L)'
;MPDGDALAGRRPVNGLIRTLLGWLGFWLVLVDHLGHGATPLTAWSLTWHGLLPIAGGADSEWATGSAEAVKKWSREAWVELPKLIYWNKFMGRGLNNVIQVKEELESTSGDQVTFSFIRKLQGAGVTGDSDLEDQEEEITPSSDAVVLDQVRQAIRLKGLLSERRTAYSQRSAAKELLTTWLAEKIDADIFAALDSSPSTAVYAGTATSTATLTATDYLTTAFLTKMKTKAKKAVPKIWPVKVGTKEYYIYIAAPDQEHDLKVHDASWSQAQREAQMRGDDNPVFEGSTGVWDGVIVHIHEDIALSTDWGSGSNVNGASGIFVGRQAGAWAWGSRPRWVEKSFDYDNKTGFAIGAIYGVTKAVFNSVDHAMISGRTARTSN
;
A
#
# COMPACT_ATOMS: atom_id res chain seq x y z
N MET A 1 -47.32 86.75 2.12
CA MET A 1 -46.30 86.90 3.17
C MET A 1 -46.84 86.20 4.40
N PRO A 2 -46.24 85.04 4.72
CA PRO A 2 -46.01 84.63 6.11
C PRO A 2 -44.54 84.15 6.25
N ASP A 3 -43.79 84.60 7.25
CA ASP A 3 -43.78 84.10 8.64
C ASP A 3 -43.53 82.57 8.64
N GLY A 4 -42.35 82.04 8.98
CA GLY A 4 -41.49 82.33 10.12
C GLY A 4 -41.51 81.08 10.98
N ASP A 5 -40.42 80.31 11.05
CA ASP A 5 -40.18 79.51 12.25
C ASP A 5 -38.73 79.04 12.36
N ALA A 6 -38.20 79.26 13.55
CA ALA A 6 -36.85 78.97 13.95
C ALA A 6 -36.87 77.79 14.92
N LEU A 7 -35.80 76.99 14.85
CA LEU A 7 -35.27 76.14 15.94
C LEU A 7 -36.00 74.83 16.29
N ALA A 8 -35.20 73.77 16.19
CA ALA A 8 -35.02 72.73 17.19
C ALA A 8 -36.15 71.72 17.44
N GLY A 9 -35.81 70.44 17.27
CA GLY A 9 -36.47 69.37 18.03
C GLY A 9 -36.69 68.08 17.28
N ARG A 10 -35.61 67.36 16.91
CA ARG A 10 -35.68 65.89 16.92
C ARG A 10 -35.96 65.48 18.37
N ARG A 11 -37.22 65.26 18.72
CA ARG A 11 -37.60 64.67 20.00
C ARG A 11 -37.30 63.17 19.95
N PRO A 12 -36.38 62.62 20.77
CA PRO A 12 -36.31 61.18 20.94
C PRO A 12 -37.59 60.73 21.63
N VAL A 13 -38.26 59.73 21.06
CA VAL A 13 -39.38 59.06 21.72
C VAL A 13 -38.84 58.40 23.00
N ASN A 14 -39.50 58.71 24.12
CA ASN A 14 -39.09 58.47 25.50
C ASN A 14 -38.58 57.04 25.79
N GLY A 15 -37.47 56.98 26.53
CA GLY A 15 -36.71 55.78 26.92
C GLY A 15 -37.37 54.89 27.99
N LEU A 16 -38.70 54.82 28.04
CA LEU A 16 -39.44 53.97 29.01
C LEU A 16 -40.10 52.74 28.38
N ILE A 17 -40.11 52.61 27.05
CA ILE A 17 -40.65 51.43 26.34
C ILE A 17 -39.54 50.48 25.85
N ARG A 18 -38.25 50.84 26.02
CA ARG A 18 -37.11 50.06 25.50
C ARG A 18 -36.44 49.09 26.49
N THR A 19 -36.84 49.04 27.76
CA THR A 19 -36.08 48.34 28.81
C THR A 19 -36.72 47.09 29.38
N LEU A 20 -37.52 46.34 28.61
CA LEU A 20 -38.08 45.07 29.07
C LEU A 20 -38.08 43.91 28.06
N LEU A 21 -37.28 43.98 26.99
CA LEU A 21 -37.23 42.93 25.95
C LEU A 21 -35.79 42.58 25.57
N GLY A 22 -35.01 42.14 26.56
CA GLY A 22 -33.60 41.79 26.41
C GLY A 22 -33.26 40.29 26.44
N TRP A 23 -34.23 39.36 26.41
CA TRP A 23 -33.93 37.94 26.68
C TRP A 23 -34.45 36.88 25.71
N LEU A 24 -35.20 37.23 24.67
CA LEU A 24 -35.60 36.28 23.61
C LEU A 24 -35.66 37.02 22.28
N GLY A 25 -34.56 36.98 21.53
CA GLY A 25 -34.30 37.80 20.33
C GLY A 25 -35.41 37.82 19.27
N PHE A 26 -36.37 38.73 19.44
CA PHE A 26 -37.39 39.11 18.47
C PHE A 26 -37.48 40.63 18.43
N TRP A 27 -37.48 41.22 17.23
CA TRP A 27 -37.74 42.65 17.02
C TRP A 27 -39.06 42.81 16.26
N LEU A 28 -39.99 43.58 16.84
CA LEU A 28 -41.18 44.05 16.15
C LEU A 28 -40.85 45.44 15.56
N VAL A 29 -40.94 45.60 14.23
CA VAL A 29 -40.79 46.90 13.57
C VAL A 29 -42.17 47.39 13.15
N LEU A 30 -42.49 48.62 13.55
CA LEU A 30 -43.71 49.31 13.18
C LEU A 30 -43.36 50.36 12.12
N VAL A 31 -43.85 50.19 10.89
CA VAL A 31 -43.65 51.15 9.78
C VAL A 31 -44.97 51.88 9.56
N ASP A 32 -44.95 53.21 9.72
CA ASP A 32 -46.10 54.08 9.49
C ASP A 32 -46.01 54.71 8.09
N HIS A 33 -47.02 54.48 7.24
CA HIS A 33 -47.14 55.09 5.91
C HIS A 33 -48.23 56.17 5.93
N LEU A 34 -47.98 57.28 6.63
CA LEU A 34 -48.84 58.47 6.55
C LEU A 34 -48.54 59.29 5.29
N GLY A 35 -49.12 58.87 4.18
CA GLY A 35 -49.33 59.65 2.96
C GLY A 35 -50.81 59.61 2.56
N HIS A 36 -51.37 60.75 2.16
CA HIS A 36 -52.82 61.01 2.03
C HIS A 36 -53.64 59.88 1.34
N GLY A 37 -54.66 59.35 2.03
CA GLY A 37 -55.80 58.68 1.38
C GLY A 37 -56.09 57.20 1.73
N ALA A 38 -55.45 56.59 2.73
CA ALA A 38 -55.72 55.18 3.10
C ALA A 38 -56.78 55.06 4.23
N THR A 39 -57.74 54.13 4.09
CA THR A 39 -58.74 53.81 5.13
C THR A 39 -58.13 52.93 6.24
N PRO A 40 -58.73 52.85 7.44
CA PRO A 40 -58.09 52.24 8.63
C PRO A 40 -57.72 50.76 8.50
N LEU A 41 -58.21 50.07 7.46
CA LEU A 41 -57.99 48.65 7.20
C LEU A 41 -56.78 48.36 6.30
N THR A 42 -56.13 49.37 5.72
CA THR A 42 -54.96 49.17 4.84
C THR A 42 -53.65 49.74 5.39
N ALA A 43 -53.64 50.32 6.60
CA ALA A 43 -52.48 51.00 7.19
C ALA A 43 -51.58 50.11 8.07
N TRP A 44 -51.90 48.83 8.26
CA TRP A 44 -51.16 47.94 9.16
C TRP A 44 -50.99 46.55 8.53
N SER A 45 -49.77 46.20 8.11
CA SER A 45 -49.41 44.83 7.77
C SER A 45 -48.60 44.21 8.91
N LEU A 46 -49.14 43.19 9.56
CA LEU A 46 -48.46 42.44 10.60
C LEU A 46 -47.63 41.32 9.93
N THR A 47 -46.37 41.60 9.61
CA THR A 47 -45.46 40.58 9.05
C THR A 47 -44.81 39.79 10.18
N TRP A 48 -45.15 38.50 10.27
CA TRP A 48 -44.47 37.54 11.13
C TRP A 48 -43.11 37.18 10.53
N HIS A 49 -42.00 37.60 11.16
CA HIS A 49 -40.72 36.93 10.96
C HIS A 49 -40.70 35.67 11.83
N GLY A 50 -41.25 34.59 11.28
CA GLY A 50 -41.19 33.26 11.88
C GLY A 50 -39.74 32.77 12.02
N LEU A 51 -39.53 31.93 13.04
CA LEU A 51 -38.32 31.17 13.36
C LEU A 51 -37.36 31.03 12.16
N LEU A 52 -36.10 31.44 12.33
CA LEU A 52 -35.03 30.76 11.62
C LEU A 52 -35.25 29.26 11.91
N PRO A 53 -35.44 28.40 10.89
CA PRO A 53 -35.31 26.98 11.14
C PRO A 53 -33.95 26.81 11.82
N ILE A 54 -33.90 26.04 12.91
CA ILE A 54 -32.65 25.42 13.32
C ILE A 54 -32.18 24.71 12.05
N ALA A 55 -31.25 25.35 11.35
CA ALA A 55 -30.60 24.77 10.20
C ALA A 55 -30.09 23.44 10.71
N GLY A 56 -30.53 22.37 10.07
CA GLY A 56 -30.04 21.03 10.34
C GLY A 56 -28.53 21.09 10.48
N GLY A 57 -28.00 20.19 11.33
CA GLY A 57 -26.57 19.95 11.36
C GLY A 57 -26.06 19.97 9.93
N ALA A 58 -25.00 20.73 9.67
CA ALA A 58 -24.45 20.84 8.35
C ALA A 58 -24.09 19.42 7.88
N ASP A 59 -25.02 18.79 7.20
CA ASP A 59 -24.76 17.59 6.44
C ASP A 59 -23.76 18.08 5.42
N SER A 60 -22.54 17.59 5.54
CA SER A 60 -21.51 17.80 4.55
C SER A 60 -22.00 17.15 3.26
N GLU A 61 -22.75 17.90 2.46
CA GLU A 61 -23.10 17.51 1.10
C GLU A 61 -21.85 17.66 0.24
N TRP A 62 -21.14 16.55 0.08
CA TRP A 62 -20.06 16.47 -0.89
C TRP A 62 -20.66 16.32 -2.28
N ALA A 63 -20.66 17.40 -3.06
CA ALA A 63 -21.00 17.31 -4.48
C ALA A 63 -20.12 16.25 -5.15
N THR A 64 -20.76 15.27 -5.78
CA THR A 64 -20.14 14.17 -6.53
C THR A 64 -19.29 14.74 -7.66
N GLY A 65 -17.99 14.98 -7.41
CA GLY A 65 -17.04 15.56 -8.37
C GLY A 65 -16.23 16.77 -7.88
N SER A 66 -16.42 17.25 -6.64
CA SER A 66 -15.56 18.32 -6.10
C SER A 66 -14.09 17.87 -5.97
N ALA A 67 -13.14 18.80 -6.13
CA ALA A 67 -11.70 18.52 -5.94
C ALA A 67 -11.41 17.87 -4.57
N GLU A 68 -12.24 18.15 -3.57
CA GLU A 68 -12.18 17.53 -2.24
C GLU A 68 -12.63 16.05 -2.23
N ALA A 69 -13.60 15.65 -3.05
CA ALA A 69 -13.98 14.23 -3.19
C ALA A 69 -12.88 13.41 -3.88
N VAL A 70 -12.22 13.99 -4.90
CA VAL A 70 -11.05 13.38 -5.55
C VAL A 70 -9.88 13.24 -4.56
N LYS A 71 -9.63 14.28 -3.75
CA LYS A 71 -8.62 14.22 -2.68
C LYS A 71 -8.97 13.18 -1.62
N LYS A 72 -10.23 13.08 -1.19
CA LYS A 72 -10.70 12.07 -0.22
C LYS A 72 -10.46 10.66 -0.75
N TRP A 73 -10.84 10.37 -1.99
CA TRP A 73 -10.63 9.05 -2.58
C TRP A 73 -9.15 8.74 -2.82
N SER A 74 -8.34 9.73 -3.15
CA SER A 74 -6.89 9.55 -3.20
C SER A 74 -6.28 9.17 -1.85
N ARG A 75 -6.80 9.75 -0.77
CA ARG A 75 -6.40 9.41 0.59
C ARG A 75 -6.90 8.03 1.01
N GLU A 76 -8.15 7.71 0.70
CA GLU A 76 -8.74 6.39 1.01
C GLU A 76 -7.99 5.28 0.28
N ALA A 77 -7.71 5.43 -1.01
CA ALA A 77 -6.95 4.43 -1.75
C ALA A 77 -5.52 4.28 -1.24
N TRP A 78 -4.88 5.35 -0.75
CA TRP A 78 -3.56 5.22 -0.11
C TRP A 78 -3.61 4.44 1.21
N VAL A 79 -4.74 4.46 1.92
CA VAL A 79 -4.94 3.69 3.16
C VAL A 79 -5.30 2.23 2.85
N GLU A 80 -6.09 1.98 1.81
CA GLU A 80 -6.53 0.63 1.46
C GLU A 80 -5.51 -0.17 0.64
N LEU A 81 -4.80 0.48 -0.29
CA LEU A 81 -3.87 -0.20 -1.19
C LEU A 81 -2.77 -1.00 -0.47
N PRO A 82 -2.09 -0.49 0.57
CA PRO A 82 -1.10 -1.27 1.30
C PRO A 82 -1.68 -2.52 1.98
N LYS A 83 -2.97 -2.53 2.33
CA LYS A 83 -3.60 -3.72 2.95
C LYS A 83 -3.84 -4.84 1.94
N LEU A 84 -4.00 -4.49 0.67
CA LEU A 84 -4.22 -5.45 -0.42
C LEU A 84 -2.91 -6.02 -0.96
N ILE A 85 -1.82 -5.27 -0.87
CA ILE A 85 -0.50 -5.70 -1.33
C ILE A 85 0.05 -6.79 -0.43
N TYR A 86 0.35 -7.96 -1.00
CA TYR A 86 0.96 -9.09 -0.29
C TYR A 86 2.31 -8.72 0.32
N TRP A 87 3.17 -8.01 -0.42
CA TRP A 87 4.51 -7.64 0.02
C TRP A 87 4.55 -6.61 1.15
N ASN A 88 3.44 -5.91 1.45
CA ASN A 88 3.44 -4.81 2.41
C ASN A 88 3.90 -5.24 3.82
N LYS A 89 3.62 -6.47 4.23
CA LYS A 89 4.11 -7.03 5.52
C LYS A 89 5.63 -7.24 5.58
N PHE A 90 6.30 -7.29 4.44
CA PHE A 90 7.75 -7.47 4.32
C PHE A 90 8.50 -6.18 3.95
N MET A 91 7.75 -5.09 3.76
CA MET A 91 8.24 -3.79 3.35
C MET A 91 8.39 -2.86 4.55
N GLY A 92 9.49 -2.10 4.59
CA GLY A 92 9.65 -1.02 5.55
C GLY A 92 10.98 -0.31 5.45
N ARG A 93 11.15 0.79 6.19
CA ARG A 93 12.35 1.64 6.11
C ARG A 93 13.58 1.07 6.83
N GLY A 94 13.36 0.19 7.80
CA GLY A 94 14.42 -0.40 8.61
C GLY A 94 15.26 -1.44 7.86
N LEU A 95 16.48 -1.68 8.37
CA LEU A 95 17.40 -2.74 7.90
C LEU A 95 16.88 -4.16 8.15
N ASN A 96 15.87 -4.32 9.01
CA ASN A 96 15.28 -5.62 9.34
C ASN A 96 14.28 -6.12 8.28
N ASN A 97 13.85 -5.26 7.37
CA ASN A 97 12.83 -5.61 6.37
C ASN A 97 13.46 -6.35 5.19
N VAL A 98 12.66 -7.17 4.52
CA VAL A 98 13.07 -7.86 3.29
C VAL A 98 13.25 -6.84 2.17
N ILE A 99 12.26 -5.96 2.02
CA ILE A 99 12.28 -4.88 1.04
C ILE A 99 12.43 -3.56 1.77
N GLN A 100 13.48 -2.82 1.45
CA GLN A 100 13.72 -1.51 2.03
C GLN A 100 12.92 -0.44 1.28
N VAL A 101 12.07 0.27 2.00
CA VAL A 101 11.25 1.34 1.43
C VAL A 101 11.93 2.68 1.66
N LYS A 102 12.11 3.46 0.58
CA LYS A 102 12.35 4.90 0.66
C LYS A 102 11.12 5.66 0.18
N GLU A 103 10.69 6.59 1.03
CA GLU A 103 9.57 7.51 0.77
C GLU A 103 10.08 8.95 0.59
N GLU A 104 11.38 9.15 0.35
CA GLU A 104 11.94 10.48 0.06
C GLU A 104 11.39 10.99 -1.27
N LEU A 105 10.21 11.59 -1.15
CA LEU A 105 9.42 12.26 -2.17
C LEU A 105 9.84 13.72 -2.22
N GLU A 106 11.09 14.01 -2.58
CA GLU A 106 11.56 15.39 -2.59
C GLU A 106 11.97 15.83 -3.97
N SER A 107 11.00 16.43 -4.69
CA SER A 107 11.02 17.58 -5.61
C SER A 107 12.20 17.84 -6.56
N THR A 108 13.29 17.10 -6.47
CA THR A 108 14.48 17.21 -7.29
C THR A 108 14.32 16.16 -8.36
N SER A 109 14.07 16.62 -9.57
CA SER A 109 14.01 15.79 -10.77
C SER A 109 15.23 14.88 -10.83
N GLY A 110 15.04 13.64 -10.42
CA GLY A 110 16.00 12.55 -10.48
C GLY A 110 15.22 11.31 -10.85
N ASP A 111 15.59 10.69 -11.97
CA ASP A 111 14.94 9.49 -12.51
C ASP A 111 15.24 8.23 -11.67
N GLN A 112 16.15 8.36 -10.70
CA GLN A 112 16.71 7.26 -9.93
C GLN A 112 16.87 7.59 -8.45
N VAL A 113 16.46 6.67 -7.58
CA VAL A 113 16.67 6.73 -6.14
C VAL A 113 17.78 5.76 -5.78
N THR A 114 18.86 6.24 -5.15
CA THR A 114 19.98 5.38 -4.74
C THR A 114 19.75 4.82 -3.34
N PHE A 115 19.91 3.50 -3.18
CA PHE A 115 19.85 2.77 -1.92
C PHE A 115 21.25 2.33 -1.53
N SER A 116 21.64 2.59 -0.28
CA SER A 116 22.87 2.06 0.30
C SER A 116 22.55 0.82 1.15
N PHE A 117 22.95 -0.35 0.69
CA PHE A 117 22.88 -1.58 1.48
C PHE A 117 24.18 -1.75 2.29
N ILE A 118 24.02 -2.05 3.58
CA ILE A 118 25.12 -2.17 4.54
C ILE A 118 25.35 -3.66 4.83
N ARG A 119 26.61 -4.05 4.98
CA ARG A 119 27.04 -5.42 5.27
C ARG A 119 27.55 -5.56 6.70
N LYS A 120 27.82 -6.81 7.09
CA LYS A 120 28.45 -7.10 8.38
C LYS A 120 29.90 -6.66 8.31
N LEU A 121 30.36 -6.01 9.38
CA LEU A 121 31.78 -5.91 9.70
C LEU A 121 32.39 -7.32 9.76
N GLN A 122 33.46 -7.54 9.01
CA GLN A 122 34.23 -8.77 8.87
C GLN A 122 35.48 -8.81 9.75
N GLY A 123 35.91 -7.66 10.29
CA GLY A 123 37.06 -7.53 11.17
C GLY A 123 36.89 -8.39 12.42
N ALA A 124 37.98 -9.04 12.84
CA ALA A 124 38.01 -9.82 14.08
C ALA A 124 37.92 -8.94 15.35
N GLY A 125 38.04 -7.62 15.19
CA GLY A 125 38.20 -6.66 16.27
C GLY A 125 39.58 -6.75 16.92
N VAL A 126 39.97 -5.71 17.64
CA VAL A 126 41.19 -5.72 18.46
C VAL A 126 40.86 -6.36 19.81
N THR A 127 41.71 -7.27 20.29
CA THR A 127 41.57 -7.90 21.61
C THR A 127 42.78 -7.53 22.48
N GLY A 128 42.54 -7.06 23.70
CA GLY A 128 43.58 -6.57 24.62
C GLY A 128 43.67 -5.04 24.68
N ASP A 129 44.77 -4.51 25.21
CA ASP A 129 45.02 -3.07 25.42
C ASP A 129 45.62 -2.37 24.18
N SER A 130 45.50 -2.96 23.00
CA SER A 130 46.02 -2.36 21.76
C SER A 130 45.11 -1.21 21.31
N ASP A 131 45.72 -0.14 20.80
CA ASP A 131 44.99 1.03 20.33
C ASP A 131 44.07 0.68 19.15
N LEU A 132 42.87 1.27 19.15
CA LEU A 132 41.86 1.12 18.09
C LEU A 132 42.09 2.07 16.91
N GLU A 133 42.91 3.11 17.12
CA GLU A 133 43.35 4.04 16.09
C GLU A 133 44.22 3.28 15.08
N ASP A 134 43.99 3.49 13.77
CA ASP A 134 44.58 2.73 12.64
C ASP A 134 44.18 1.24 12.48
N GLN A 135 43.26 0.72 13.30
CA GLN A 135 42.66 -0.63 13.17
C GLN A 135 41.15 -0.57 12.86
N GLU A 136 40.70 0.54 12.30
CA GLU A 136 39.30 0.76 11.94
C GLU A 136 38.91 -0.05 10.69
N GLU A 137 37.72 -0.66 10.74
CA GLU A 137 37.15 -1.32 9.57
C GLU A 137 36.27 -0.35 8.80
N GLU A 138 36.54 -0.19 7.51
CA GLU A 138 35.72 0.61 6.61
C GLU A 138 34.35 -0.05 6.39
N ILE A 139 33.28 0.70 6.62
CA ILE A 139 31.94 0.29 6.19
C ILE A 139 31.89 0.50 4.67
N THR A 140 31.90 -0.58 3.89
CA THR A 140 31.71 -0.51 2.43
C THR A 140 30.21 -0.58 2.08
N PRO A 141 29.52 0.56 1.80
CA PRO A 141 28.15 0.53 1.32
C PRO A 141 28.09 0.03 -0.13
N SER A 142 27.11 -0.83 -0.41
CA SER A 142 26.68 -1.16 -1.77
C SER A 142 25.62 -0.17 -2.20
N SER A 143 25.80 0.53 -3.32
CA SER A 143 24.76 1.41 -3.85
C SER A 143 24.04 0.79 -5.04
N ASP A 144 22.72 0.64 -4.94
CA ASP A 144 21.86 0.28 -6.08
C ASP A 144 20.90 1.43 -6.41
N ALA A 145 20.69 1.67 -7.71
CA ALA A 145 19.77 2.68 -8.19
C ALA A 145 18.42 2.06 -8.55
N VAL A 146 17.33 2.60 -8.00
CA VAL A 146 15.95 2.27 -8.37
C VAL A 146 15.47 3.27 -9.40
N VAL A 147 15.17 2.81 -10.61
CA VAL A 147 14.53 3.62 -11.67
C VAL A 147 13.04 3.75 -11.37
N LEU A 148 12.51 4.96 -11.48
CA LEU A 148 11.09 5.24 -11.24
C LEU A 148 10.32 5.25 -12.56
N ASP A 149 9.18 4.55 -12.62
CA ASP A 149 8.27 4.59 -13.77
C ASP A 149 6.82 4.90 -13.34
N GLN A 150 6.03 5.44 -14.26
CA GLN A 150 4.61 5.72 -14.07
C GLN A 150 3.75 4.55 -14.52
N VAL A 151 3.01 3.98 -13.57
CA VAL A 151 2.00 2.95 -13.82
C VAL A 151 0.61 3.55 -13.66
N ARG A 152 -0.26 3.33 -14.65
CA ARG A 152 -1.63 3.88 -14.68
C ARG A 152 -2.61 2.97 -15.40
N GLN A 153 -3.86 2.97 -14.92
CA GLN A 153 -4.97 2.26 -15.55
C GLN A 153 -6.25 3.10 -15.44
N ALA A 154 -7.16 2.91 -16.39
CA ALA A 154 -8.42 3.64 -16.42
C ALA A 154 -9.61 2.76 -16.84
N ILE A 155 -10.77 3.05 -16.27
CA ILE A 155 -12.06 2.46 -16.63
C ILE A 155 -13.00 3.60 -17.03
N ARG A 156 -13.76 3.41 -18.12
CA ARG A 156 -14.75 4.37 -18.60
C ARG A 156 -16.14 3.77 -18.59
N LEU A 157 -17.10 4.50 -18.02
CA LEU A 157 -18.51 4.11 -18.02
C LEU A 157 -19.20 4.55 -19.32
N LYS A 158 -20.14 3.71 -19.80
CA LYS A 158 -20.77 3.86 -21.13
C LYS A 158 -21.75 5.04 -21.21
N GLY A 159 -22.46 5.33 -20.12
CA GLY A 159 -23.34 6.51 -20.01
C GLY A 159 -24.34 6.47 -18.86
N LEU A 160 -24.95 7.61 -18.54
CA LEU A 160 -25.90 7.80 -17.42
C LEU A 160 -27.07 6.79 -17.42
N LEU A 161 -27.60 6.46 -18.60
CA LEU A 161 -28.69 5.48 -18.73
C LEU A 161 -28.25 4.06 -18.32
N SER A 162 -26.99 3.70 -18.59
CA SER A 162 -26.42 2.41 -18.22
C SER A 162 -26.18 2.30 -16.71
N GLU A 163 -25.78 3.41 -16.08
CA GLU A 163 -25.62 3.49 -14.61
C GLU A 163 -26.97 3.35 -13.90
N ARG A 164 -28.04 3.94 -14.43
CA ARG A 164 -29.38 3.83 -13.85
C ARG A 164 -30.03 2.45 -14.05
N ARG A 165 -29.58 1.68 -15.05
CA ARG A 165 -30.09 0.32 -15.30
C ARG A 165 -29.49 -0.70 -14.33
N THR A 166 -28.31 -0.45 -13.78
CA THR A 166 -27.67 -1.34 -12.80
C THR A 166 -28.11 -0.99 -11.39
N ALA A 167 -28.47 -1.99 -10.60
CA ALA A 167 -28.87 -1.81 -9.20
C ALA A 167 -27.72 -1.38 -8.27
N TYR A 168 -26.46 -1.62 -8.66
CA TYR A 168 -25.27 -1.25 -7.90
C TYR A 168 -24.59 0.02 -8.44
N SER A 169 -23.84 0.71 -7.58
CA SER A 169 -23.07 1.89 -7.97
C SER A 169 -21.83 1.49 -8.78
N GLN A 170 -21.88 1.73 -10.10
CA GLN A 170 -20.75 1.47 -11.00
C GLN A 170 -19.50 2.27 -10.62
N ARG A 171 -19.68 3.42 -9.95
CA ARG A 171 -18.57 4.30 -9.53
C ARG A 171 -17.77 3.72 -8.37
N SER A 172 -18.42 3.10 -7.37
CA SER A 172 -17.70 2.44 -6.28
C SER A 172 -17.03 1.17 -6.77
N ALA A 173 -17.72 0.37 -7.59
CA ALA A 173 -17.15 -0.83 -8.20
C ALA A 173 -15.92 -0.53 -9.06
N ALA A 174 -15.95 0.51 -9.88
CA ALA A 174 -14.79 0.90 -10.69
C ALA A 174 -13.57 1.27 -9.83
N LYS A 175 -13.79 1.90 -8.66
CA LYS A 175 -12.69 2.27 -7.75
C LYS A 175 -12.10 1.08 -7.04
N GLU A 176 -12.94 0.17 -6.57
CA GLU A 176 -12.49 -1.07 -5.93
C GLU A 176 -11.64 -1.89 -6.91
N LEU A 177 -12.16 -2.13 -8.12
CA LEU A 177 -11.44 -2.87 -9.16
C LEU A 177 -10.11 -2.23 -9.55
N LEU A 178 -10.06 -0.90 -9.69
CA LEU A 178 -8.82 -0.20 -10.03
C LEU A 178 -7.82 -0.19 -8.86
N THR A 179 -8.29 -0.21 -7.60
CA THR A 179 -7.41 -0.33 -6.42
C THR A 179 -6.81 -1.73 -6.35
N THR A 180 -7.62 -2.77 -6.51
CA THR A 180 -7.17 -4.17 -6.56
C THR A 180 -6.18 -4.39 -7.70
N TRP A 181 -6.49 -3.90 -8.90
CA TRP A 181 -5.57 -3.99 -10.05
C TRP A 181 -4.21 -3.35 -9.77
N LEU A 182 -4.17 -2.18 -9.10
CA LEU A 182 -2.90 -1.54 -8.78
C LEU A 182 -2.12 -2.32 -7.72
N ALA A 183 -2.79 -2.94 -6.75
CA ALA A 183 -2.16 -3.81 -5.76
C ALA A 183 -1.55 -5.07 -6.41
N GLU A 184 -2.34 -5.80 -7.21
CA GLU A 184 -1.86 -6.97 -7.97
C GLU A 184 -0.68 -6.61 -8.88
N LYS A 185 -0.75 -5.44 -9.55
CA LYS A 185 0.33 -4.97 -10.41
C LYS A 185 1.62 -4.70 -9.62
N ILE A 186 1.51 -4.08 -8.44
CA ILE A 186 2.67 -3.85 -7.57
C ILE A 186 3.28 -5.17 -7.09
N ASP A 187 2.45 -6.13 -6.67
CA ASP A 187 2.94 -7.44 -6.21
C ASP A 187 3.67 -8.17 -7.35
N ALA A 188 3.08 -8.23 -8.54
CA ALA A 188 3.69 -8.85 -9.71
C ALA A 188 5.02 -8.19 -10.11
N ASP A 189 5.11 -6.86 -10.04
CA ASP A 189 6.36 -6.14 -10.36
C ASP A 189 7.46 -6.43 -9.32
N ILE A 190 7.12 -6.60 -8.04
CA ILE A 190 8.07 -7.01 -7.00
C ILE A 190 8.54 -8.44 -7.24
N PHE A 191 7.64 -9.38 -7.53
CA PHE A 191 8.01 -10.76 -7.85
C PHE A 191 8.94 -10.83 -9.06
N ALA A 192 8.61 -10.12 -10.14
CA ALA A 192 9.43 -10.05 -11.34
C ALA A 192 10.82 -9.44 -11.07
N ALA A 193 10.89 -8.37 -10.28
CA ALA A 193 12.16 -7.75 -9.91
C ALA A 193 13.05 -8.69 -9.09
N LEU A 194 12.47 -9.42 -8.14
CA LEU A 194 13.22 -10.37 -7.31
C LEU A 194 13.69 -11.60 -8.12
N ASP A 195 12.86 -12.16 -8.99
CA ASP A 195 13.23 -13.30 -9.83
C ASP A 195 14.11 -12.93 -11.04
N SER A 196 14.36 -11.64 -11.27
CA SER A 196 15.17 -11.20 -12.41
C SER A 196 16.61 -11.73 -12.35
N SER A 197 16.94 -12.75 -13.15
CA SER A 197 18.29 -13.32 -13.28
C SER A 197 18.95 -13.67 -11.93
N PRO A 198 18.51 -14.74 -11.24
CA PRO A 198 19.09 -15.12 -9.96
C PRO A 198 20.53 -15.63 -10.13
N SER A 199 21.46 -15.00 -9.42
CA SER A 199 22.89 -15.37 -9.37
C SER A 199 23.13 -16.67 -8.61
N THR A 200 22.30 -16.96 -7.60
CA THR A 200 22.42 -18.16 -6.78
C THR A 200 21.13 -18.97 -6.82
N ALA A 201 21.20 -20.16 -7.42
CA ALA A 201 20.14 -21.15 -7.37
C ALA A 201 20.50 -22.32 -6.45
N VAL A 202 19.49 -22.99 -5.90
CA VAL A 202 19.60 -24.28 -5.22
C VAL A 202 18.52 -25.19 -5.76
N TYR A 203 18.91 -26.44 -5.98
CA TYR A 203 18.07 -27.43 -6.61
C TYR A 203 17.61 -28.48 -5.59
N ALA A 204 16.37 -28.93 -5.73
CA ALA A 204 15.82 -30.04 -4.95
C ALA A 204 16.59 -31.35 -5.18
N GLY A 205 16.49 -32.25 -4.22
CA GLY A 205 17.19 -33.53 -4.25
C GLY A 205 18.71 -33.40 -4.41
N THR A 206 19.25 -34.24 -5.29
CA THR A 206 20.68 -34.34 -5.62
C THR A 206 21.07 -33.51 -6.85
N ALA A 207 20.12 -32.81 -7.47
CA ALA A 207 20.38 -31.97 -8.63
C ALA A 207 21.37 -30.84 -8.31
N THR A 208 22.15 -30.45 -9.33
CA THR A 208 23.16 -29.39 -9.25
C THR A 208 22.93 -28.29 -10.28
N SER A 209 22.04 -28.52 -11.23
CA SER A 209 21.61 -27.57 -12.26
C SER A 209 20.15 -27.84 -12.66
N THR A 210 19.53 -26.88 -13.37
CA THR A 210 18.17 -27.06 -13.91
C THR A 210 18.08 -28.24 -14.88
N ALA A 211 19.14 -28.54 -15.62
CA ALA A 211 19.19 -29.67 -16.54
C ALA A 211 19.27 -31.03 -15.83
N THR A 212 19.69 -31.06 -14.56
CA THR A 212 19.79 -32.29 -13.77
C THR A 212 18.56 -32.57 -12.91
N LEU A 213 17.58 -31.65 -12.89
CA LEU A 213 16.33 -31.88 -12.17
C LEU A 213 15.54 -33.01 -12.82
N THR A 214 14.99 -33.86 -11.96
CA THR A 214 14.09 -34.96 -12.31
C THR A 214 12.69 -34.67 -11.79
N ALA A 215 11.68 -35.33 -12.35
CA ALA A 215 10.28 -35.12 -11.95
C ALA A 215 9.98 -35.44 -10.48
N THR A 216 10.89 -36.13 -9.77
CA THR A 216 10.75 -36.48 -8.34
C THR A 216 11.43 -35.49 -7.40
N ASP A 217 12.13 -34.49 -7.92
CA ASP A 217 12.84 -33.49 -7.12
C ASP A 217 11.87 -32.40 -6.62
N TYR A 218 10.93 -32.81 -5.79
CA TYR A 218 9.87 -31.96 -5.22
C TYR A 218 10.37 -31.05 -4.09
N LEU A 219 9.53 -30.07 -3.73
CA LEU A 219 9.73 -29.27 -2.53
C LEU A 219 9.57 -30.16 -1.28
N THR A 220 10.61 -30.20 -0.45
CA THR A 220 10.63 -30.98 0.81
C THR A 220 11.22 -30.16 1.96
N THR A 221 10.92 -30.56 3.19
CA THR A 221 11.52 -30.02 4.42
C THR A 221 13.05 -30.10 4.42
N ALA A 222 13.62 -31.17 3.85
CA ALA A 222 15.07 -31.30 3.66
C ALA A 222 15.63 -30.23 2.71
N PHE A 223 14.90 -29.88 1.66
CA PHE A 223 15.27 -28.79 0.75
C PHE A 223 15.25 -27.42 1.46
N LEU A 224 14.25 -27.15 2.32
CA LEU A 224 14.21 -25.92 3.12
C LEU A 224 15.42 -25.81 4.07
N THR A 225 15.80 -26.90 4.73
CA THR A 225 17.01 -26.95 5.57
C THR A 225 18.30 -26.75 4.75
N LYS A 226 18.38 -27.31 3.53
CA LYS A 226 19.49 -27.11 2.59
C LYS A 226 19.64 -25.63 2.21
N MET A 227 18.53 -24.95 1.90
CA MET A 227 18.48 -23.53 1.59
C MET A 227 19.00 -22.67 2.74
N LYS A 228 18.48 -22.89 3.95
CA LYS A 228 18.94 -22.19 5.15
C LYS A 228 20.43 -22.43 5.41
N THR A 229 20.90 -23.66 5.23
CA THR A 229 22.32 -24.00 5.43
C THR A 229 23.20 -23.26 4.42
N LYS A 230 22.75 -23.14 3.17
CA LYS A 230 23.45 -22.34 2.14
C LYS A 230 23.44 -20.85 2.50
N ALA A 231 22.31 -20.30 2.93
CA ALA A 231 22.19 -18.91 3.34
C ALA A 231 23.12 -18.56 4.52
N LYS A 232 23.26 -19.47 5.50
CA LYS A 232 24.18 -19.29 6.64
C LYS A 232 25.66 -19.38 6.26
N LYS A 233 26.00 -20.17 5.23
CA LYS A 233 27.36 -20.36 4.71
C LYS A 233 27.73 -19.37 3.60
N ALA A 234 26.76 -18.62 3.08
CA ALA A 234 27.01 -17.63 2.06
C ALA A 234 28.05 -16.61 2.55
N VAL A 235 28.93 -16.22 1.64
CA VAL A 235 29.90 -15.15 1.84
C VAL A 235 29.59 -14.12 0.77
N PRO A 236 29.00 -12.95 1.11
CA PRO A 236 28.56 -12.51 2.44
C PRO A 236 27.35 -13.28 2.99
N LYS A 237 27.22 -13.31 4.32
CA LYS A 237 26.13 -14.04 5.00
C LYS A 237 24.79 -13.35 4.74
N ILE A 238 23.80 -14.11 4.27
CA ILE A 238 22.42 -13.64 4.17
C ILE A 238 21.85 -13.50 5.58
N TRP A 239 21.30 -12.34 5.90
CA TRP A 239 20.75 -12.06 7.22
C TRP A 239 19.29 -12.52 7.34
N PRO A 240 18.93 -13.27 8.41
CA PRO A 240 17.55 -13.69 8.65
C PRO A 240 16.73 -12.53 9.23
N VAL A 241 15.47 -12.34 8.84
CA VAL A 241 14.54 -11.36 9.43
C VAL A 241 14.32 -11.64 10.92
N LYS A 242 14.45 -10.61 11.78
CA LYS A 242 14.18 -10.74 13.22
C LYS A 242 12.72 -10.47 13.49
N VAL A 243 12.09 -11.39 14.21
CA VAL A 243 10.73 -11.26 14.72
C VAL A 243 10.78 -11.54 16.21
N GLY A 244 10.67 -10.48 17.02
CA GLY A 244 10.96 -10.55 18.45
C GLY A 244 12.38 -11.05 18.69
N THR A 245 12.51 -12.11 19.49
CA THR A 245 13.81 -12.72 19.83
C THR A 245 14.28 -13.76 18.81
N LYS A 246 13.43 -14.16 17.86
CA LYS A 246 13.71 -15.26 16.92
C LYS A 246 14.11 -14.72 15.53
N GLU A 247 14.93 -15.51 14.85
CA GLU A 247 15.43 -15.22 13.51
C GLU A 247 14.80 -16.18 12.49
N TYR A 248 14.22 -15.60 11.45
CA TYR A 248 13.52 -16.34 10.40
C TYR A 248 14.04 -15.99 9.01
N TYR A 249 14.05 -16.97 8.11
CA TYR A 249 14.12 -16.73 6.66
C TYR A 249 12.75 -16.91 6.05
N ILE A 250 12.53 -16.36 4.87
CA ILE A 250 11.24 -16.44 4.19
C ILE A 250 11.45 -17.19 2.88
N TYR A 251 10.60 -18.17 2.63
CA TYR A 251 10.52 -18.88 1.37
C TYR A 251 9.12 -18.72 0.79
N ILE A 252 9.02 -18.24 -0.44
CA ILE A 252 7.76 -18.09 -1.16
C ILE A 252 7.73 -19.16 -2.26
N ALA A 253 6.70 -19.99 -2.21
CA ALA A 253 6.49 -21.13 -3.09
C ALA A 253 5.24 -20.94 -3.95
N ALA A 254 5.19 -21.64 -5.09
CA ALA A 254 3.98 -21.75 -5.89
C ALA A 254 2.95 -22.69 -5.22
N PRO A 255 1.64 -22.55 -5.51
CA PRO A 255 0.61 -23.44 -4.98
C PRO A 255 0.87 -24.93 -5.29
N ASP A 256 1.42 -25.24 -6.46
CA ASP A 256 1.78 -26.62 -6.83
C ASP A 256 2.89 -27.18 -5.94
N GLN A 257 3.87 -26.35 -5.57
CA GLN A 257 4.95 -26.77 -4.67
C GLN A 257 4.42 -27.01 -3.24
N GLU A 258 3.37 -26.30 -2.81
CA GLU A 258 2.69 -26.58 -1.55
C GLU A 258 2.02 -27.95 -1.57
N HIS A 259 1.32 -28.27 -2.66
CA HIS A 259 0.70 -29.58 -2.84
C HIS A 259 1.74 -30.69 -2.67
N ASP A 260 2.87 -30.55 -3.37
CA ASP A 260 3.96 -31.54 -3.31
C ASP A 260 4.56 -31.64 -1.90
N LEU A 261 4.75 -30.52 -1.20
CA LEU A 261 5.23 -30.52 0.19
C LEU A 261 4.26 -31.25 1.14
N LYS A 262 2.94 -31.11 0.93
CA LYS A 262 1.93 -31.76 1.77
C LYS A 262 1.77 -33.25 1.47
N VAL A 263 1.89 -33.64 0.20
CA VAL A 263 1.63 -35.03 -0.25
C VAL A 263 2.88 -35.90 -0.14
N HIS A 264 4.04 -35.39 -0.55
CA HIS A 264 5.24 -36.20 -0.73
C HIS A 264 6.20 -36.16 0.48
N ASP A 265 6.01 -35.25 1.43
CA ASP A 265 6.86 -35.15 2.61
C ASP A 265 6.19 -35.68 3.89
N ALA A 266 6.61 -36.87 4.30
CA ALA A 266 6.15 -37.50 5.53
C ALA A 266 6.52 -36.69 6.79
N SER A 267 7.68 -36.03 6.81
CA SER A 267 8.13 -35.22 7.95
C SER A 267 7.29 -33.97 8.12
N TRP A 268 6.86 -33.34 7.02
CA TRP A 268 5.88 -32.25 7.07
C TRP A 268 4.55 -32.73 7.66
N SER A 269 4.02 -33.85 7.17
CA SER A 269 2.77 -34.42 7.67
C SER A 269 2.83 -34.78 9.17
N GLN A 270 3.99 -35.25 9.64
CA GLN A 270 4.22 -35.59 11.04
C GLN A 270 4.32 -34.35 11.91
N ALA A 271 5.05 -33.33 11.46
CA ALA A 271 5.15 -32.05 12.16
C ALA A 271 3.79 -31.37 12.33
N GLN A 272 2.90 -31.47 11.34
CA GLN A 272 1.53 -30.95 11.46
C GLN A 272 0.68 -31.74 12.47
N ARG A 273 0.93 -33.05 12.64
CA ARG A 273 0.27 -33.87 13.67
C ARG A 273 0.81 -33.60 15.09
N GLU A 274 2.10 -33.34 15.21
CA GLU A 274 2.80 -33.23 16.49
C GLU A 274 2.91 -31.78 17.01
N ALA A 275 2.87 -30.79 16.12
CA ALA A 275 3.09 -29.38 16.44
C ALA A 275 1.94 -28.50 15.94
N GLN A 276 0.77 -28.57 16.60
CA GLN A 276 -0.13 -27.43 16.64
C GLN A 276 0.47 -26.34 17.57
N MET A 277 1.22 -25.40 17.02
CA MET A 277 1.53 -24.11 17.68
C MET A 277 0.99 -23.01 16.73
N ARG A 278 -0.10 -22.30 17.02
CA ARG A 278 -0.49 -21.44 18.18
C ARG A 278 0.32 -20.14 18.22
N GLY A 279 -0.12 -19.17 17.40
CA GLY A 279 0.24 -17.76 17.48
C GLY A 279 0.26 -17.06 16.12
N ASP A 280 -0.92 -16.77 15.56
CA ASP A 280 -1.09 -16.02 14.29
C ASP A 280 -0.96 -14.49 14.48
N ASP A 281 -0.55 -14.03 15.66
CA ASP A 281 -0.65 -12.61 16.03
C ASP A 281 0.42 -11.70 15.37
N ASN A 282 1.30 -12.23 14.52
CA ASN A 282 2.26 -11.41 13.76
C ASN A 282 1.98 -11.50 12.25
N PRO A 283 1.80 -10.34 11.57
CA PRO A 283 1.55 -10.25 10.14
C PRO A 283 2.53 -11.04 9.25
N VAL A 284 3.78 -11.24 9.71
CA VAL A 284 4.79 -12.04 8.99
C VAL A 284 4.43 -13.53 8.94
N PHE A 285 3.66 -14.05 9.89
CA PHE A 285 3.16 -15.43 9.88
C PHE A 285 1.74 -15.56 9.29
N GLU A 286 1.04 -14.44 9.10
CA GLU A 286 -0.29 -14.39 8.49
C GLU A 286 -0.22 -14.83 7.01
N GLY A 287 -1.00 -15.85 6.66
CA GLY A 287 -0.97 -16.49 5.35
C GLY A 287 0.30 -17.30 5.09
N SER A 288 0.99 -17.79 6.14
CA SER A 288 2.06 -18.78 6.00
C SER A 288 1.49 -20.19 6.03
N THR A 289 2.06 -21.10 5.24
CA THR A 289 1.75 -22.55 5.27
C THR A 289 2.25 -23.19 6.56
N GLY A 290 3.33 -22.64 7.10
CA GLY A 290 3.96 -23.11 8.31
C GLY A 290 5.44 -22.71 8.37
N VAL A 291 6.06 -23.05 9.50
CA VAL A 291 7.46 -22.75 9.77
C VAL A 291 8.23 -24.04 9.94
N TRP A 292 9.32 -24.20 9.18
CA TRP A 292 10.22 -25.34 9.29
C TRP A 292 11.67 -24.88 9.48
N ASP A 293 12.32 -25.35 10.55
CA ASP A 293 13.71 -25.01 10.86
C ASP A 293 13.99 -23.49 10.78
N GLY A 294 13.07 -22.62 11.22
CA GLY A 294 13.22 -21.17 11.14
C GLY A 294 13.13 -20.58 9.72
N VAL A 295 12.58 -21.33 8.77
CA VAL A 295 12.14 -20.83 7.46
C VAL A 295 10.61 -20.77 7.48
N ILE A 296 10.06 -19.60 7.17
CA ILE A 296 8.62 -19.37 7.02
C ILE A 296 8.28 -19.64 5.56
N VAL A 297 7.31 -20.52 5.32
CA VAL A 297 6.84 -20.83 3.98
C VAL A 297 5.56 -20.03 3.70
N HIS A 298 5.57 -19.21 2.66
CA HIS A 298 4.39 -18.57 2.10
C HIS A 298 4.09 -19.10 0.72
N ILE A 299 2.84 -18.96 0.31
CA ILE A 299 2.38 -19.37 -1.01
C ILE A 299 1.89 -18.14 -1.76
N HIS A 300 2.27 -18.05 -3.02
CA HIS A 300 1.79 -17.02 -3.93
C HIS A 300 1.72 -17.55 -5.36
N GLU A 301 0.71 -17.11 -6.13
CA GLU A 301 0.48 -17.58 -7.50
C GLU A 301 1.46 -16.98 -8.52
N ASP A 302 1.95 -15.76 -8.31
CA ASP A 302 2.91 -15.07 -9.19
C ASP A 302 4.35 -15.62 -9.17
N ILE A 303 4.56 -16.81 -8.60
CA ILE A 303 5.87 -17.48 -8.66
C ILE A 303 6.13 -18.02 -10.08
N ALA A 304 7.34 -17.79 -10.58
CA ALA A 304 7.71 -18.21 -11.93
C ALA A 304 7.67 -19.74 -12.10
N LEU A 305 6.90 -20.19 -13.10
CA LEU A 305 6.75 -21.59 -13.47
C LEU A 305 7.47 -21.88 -14.78
N SER A 306 7.98 -23.10 -14.93
CA SER A 306 8.60 -23.63 -16.14
C SER A 306 7.99 -24.98 -16.50
N THR A 307 8.11 -25.38 -17.76
CA THR A 307 7.64 -26.69 -18.27
C THR A 307 8.74 -27.48 -18.98
N ASP A 308 9.94 -26.93 -19.04
CA ASP A 308 11.05 -27.33 -19.91
C ASP A 308 12.33 -27.67 -19.15
N TRP A 309 12.23 -27.99 -17.86
CA TRP A 309 13.38 -28.35 -17.04
C TRP A 309 13.79 -29.81 -17.23
N GLY A 310 14.95 -30.17 -16.66
CA GLY A 310 15.52 -31.50 -16.77
C GLY A 310 16.19 -31.75 -18.12
N SER A 311 16.92 -32.87 -18.21
CA SER A 311 17.72 -33.22 -19.39
C SER A 311 16.87 -33.40 -20.65
N GLY A 312 15.63 -33.86 -20.47
CA GLY A 312 14.66 -34.06 -21.55
C GLY A 312 13.75 -32.85 -21.83
N SER A 313 13.96 -31.71 -21.16
CA SER A 313 13.09 -30.53 -21.24
C SER A 313 11.61 -30.85 -21.09
N ASN A 314 11.29 -31.73 -20.15
CA ASN A 314 9.97 -32.30 -19.92
C ASN A 314 9.57 -32.31 -18.44
N VAL A 315 10.34 -31.64 -17.59
CA VAL A 315 10.05 -31.51 -16.17
C VAL A 315 9.37 -30.17 -15.93
N ASN A 316 8.15 -30.23 -15.39
CA ASN A 316 7.50 -29.05 -14.88
C ASN A 316 8.22 -28.58 -13.61
N GLY A 317 8.61 -27.31 -13.61
CA GLY A 317 9.40 -26.70 -12.56
C GLY A 317 8.76 -25.44 -12.00
N ALA A 318 9.20 -25.05 -10.81
CA ALA A 318 8.88 -23.77 -10.18
C ALA A 318 10.13 -23.17 -9.53
N SER A 319 10.29 -21.86 -9.69
CA SER A 319 11.37 -21.06 -9.10
C SER A 319 10.87 -20.35 -7.86
N GLY A 320 10.88 -21.04 -6.72
CA GLY A 320 10.55 -20.41 -5.44
C GLY A 320 11.59 -19.37 -5.04
N ILE A 321 11.17 -18.38 -4.27
CA ILE A 321 12.01 -17.24 -3.87
C ILE A 321 12.36 -17.38 -2.39
N PHE A 322 13.64 -17.53 -2.07
CA PHE A 322 14.14 -17.51 -0.70
C PHE A 322 14.81 -16.17 -0.41
N VAL A 323 14.35 -15.47 0.61
CA VAL A 323 14.81 -14.12 0.95
C VAL A 323 15.17 -13.97 2.41
N GLY A 324 16.23 -13.18 2.63
CA GLY A 324 16.58 -12.59 3.90
C GLY A 324 16.25 -11.10 3.94
N ARG A 325 16.87 -10.39 4.87
CA ARG A 325 16.75 -8.92 4.94
C ARG A 325 17.45 -8.24 3.78
N GLN A 326 16.96 -7.08 3.37
CA GLN A 326 17.57 -6.26 2.33
C GLN A 326 17.78 -7.04 1.03
N ALA A 327 16.77 -7.81 0.62
CA ALA A 327 16.74 -8.53 -0.65
C ALA A 327 16.35 -7.62 -1.82
N GLY A 328 15.65 -6.51 -1.55
CA GLY A 328 15.28 -5.52 -2.55
C GLY A 328 15.07 -4.13 -1.98
N ALA A 329 14.94 -3.17 -2.88
CA ALA A 329 14.62 -1.78 -2.62
C ALA A 329 13.33 -1.38 -3.35
N TRP A 330 12.52 -0.60 -2.66
CA TRP A 330 11.29 -0.01 -3.17
C TRP A 330 11.30 1.49 -2.97
N ALA A 331 11.03 2.24 -4.03
CA ALA A 331 10.96 3.69 -3.99
C ALA A 331 9.59 4.19 -4.46
N TRP A 332 9.00 5.10 -3.68
CA TRP A 332 7.84 5.87 -4.11
C TRP A 332 8.29 7.17 -4.77
N GLY A 333 7.95 7.36 -6.05
CA GLY A 333 8.12 8.64 -6.76
C GLY A 333 6.90 9.55 -6.67
N SER A 334 5.70 8.97 -6.65
CA SER A 334 4.45 9.65 -6.38
C SER A 334 3.47 8.65 -5.81
N ARG A 335 2.77 9.06 -4.75
CA ARG A 335 1.67 8.27 -4.18
C ARG A 335 0.57 8.02 -5.24
N PRO A 336 -0.19 6.91 -5.12
CA PRO A 336 -1.37 6.64 -5.92
C PRO A 336 -2.32 7.83 -5.92
N ARG A 337 -2.63 8.33 -7.11
CA ARG A 337 -3.58 9.42 -7.32
C ARG A 337 -4.77 8.94 -8.11
N TRP A 338 -5.94 9.46 -7.75
CA TRP A 338 -7.18 9.25 -8.49
C TRP A 338 -7.49 10.44 -9.37
N VAL A 339 -7.99 10.15 -10.55
CA VAL A 339 -8.48 11.16 -11.49
C VAL A 339 -9.85 10.74 -11.99
N GLU A 340 -10.83 11.60 -11.78
CA GLU A 340 -12.14 11.49 -12.41
C GLU A 340 -12.23 12.51 -13.54
N LYS A 341 -12.71 12.09 -14.70
CA LYS A 341 -12.96 12.98 -15.83
C LYS A 341 -14.30 12.64 -16.45
N SER A 342 -15.16 13.64 -16.60
CA SER A 342 -16.38 13.52 -17.38
C SER A 342 -16.10 13.75 -18.87
N PHE A 343 -16.89 13.08 -19.70
CA PHE A 343 -16.81 13.11 -21.15
C PHE A 343 -18.22 13.26 -21.72
N ASP A 344 -18.31 13.78 -22.95
CA ASP A 344 -19.58 13.84 -23.70
C ASP A 344 -20.67 14.63 -22.94
N TYR A 345 -20.36 15.88 -22.57
CA TYR A 345 -21.26 16.76 -21.80
C TYR A 345 -21.79 16.09 -20.51
N ASP A 346 -20.88 15.52 -19.71
CA ASP A 346 -21.18 14.81 -18.46
C ASP A 346 -22.06 13.54 -18.60
N ASN A 347 -22.29 13.07 -19.82
CA ASN A 347 -23.01 11.82 -20.06
C ASN A 347 -22.16 10.59 -19.67
N LYS A 348 -20.83 10.68 -19.72
CA LYS A 348 -19.91 9.57 -19.45
C LYS A 348 -18.88 9.97 -18.40
N THR A 349 -18.57 9.07 -17.47
CA THR A 349 -17.55 9.28 -16.45
C THR A 349 -16.41 8.29 -16.63
N GLY A 350 -15.18 8.78 -16.64
CA GLY A 350 -13.96 7.98 -16.62
C GLY A 350 -13.24 8.10 -15.29
N PHE A 351 -12.75 6.97 -14.80
CA PHE A 351 -11.92 6.87 -13.59
C PHE A 351 -10.54 6.39 -13.99
N ALA A 352 -9.50 7.01 -13.43
CA ALA A 352 -8.13 6.56 -13.57
C ALA A 352 -7.41 6.53 -12.23
N ILE A 353 -6.58 5.52 -12.04
CA ILE A 353 -5.63 5.41 -10.95
C ILE A 353 -4.22 5.44 -11.54
N GLY A 354 -3.28 6.08 -10.85
CA GLY A 354 -1.88 6.00 -11.24
C GLY A 354 -0.93 6.29 -10.09
N ALA A 355 0.23 5.65 -10.11
CA ALA A 355 1.30 5.84 -9.16
C ALA A 355 2.64 5.94 -9.91
N ILE A 356 3.64 6.54 -9.26
CA ILE A 356 5.03 6.49 -9.76
C ILE A 356 5.82 5.74 -8.70
N TYR A 357 6.42 4.63 -9.10
CA TYR A 357 7.21 3.79 -8.21
C TYR A 357 8.31 3.08 -8.98
N GLY A 358 9.25 2.52 -8.24
CA GLY A 358 10.29 1.66 -8.77
C GLY A 358 10.64 0.58 -7.77
N VAL A 359 11.03 -0.58 -8.30
CA VAL A 359 11.52 -1.72 -7.52
C VAL A 359 12.80 -2.23 -8.14
N THR A 360 13.79 -2.53 -7.30
CA THR A 360 14.99 -3.25 -7.74
C THR A 360 15.37 -4.32 -6.73
N LYS A 361 15.97 -5.38 -7.24
CA LYS A 361 16.66 -6.37 -6.41
C LYS A 361 17.98 -5.79 -5.91
N ALA A 362 18.35 -6.12 -4.68
CA ALA A 362 19.64 -5.74 -4.12
C ALA A 362 20.74 -6.61 -4.74
N VAL A 363 21.60 -6.01 -5.54
CA VAL A 363 22.71 -6.66 -6.24
C VAL A 363 24.02 -5.97 -5.86
N PHE A 364 25.04 -6.74 -5.53
CA PHE A 364 26.36 -6.19 -5.28
C PHE A 364 27.42 -6.95 -6.05
N ASN A 365 28.26 -6.22 -6.79
CA ASN A 365 29.27 -6.81 -7.65
C ASN A 365 28.68 -7.91 -8.56
N SER A 366 27.48 -7.65 -9.11
CA SER A 366 26.73 -8.59 -9.96
C SER A 366 26.28 -9.90 -9.28
N VAL A 367 26.26 -9.95 -7.93
CA VAL A 367 25.75 -11.07 -7.15
C VAL A 367 24.60 -10.61 -6.25
N ASP A 368 23.56 -11.44 -6.14
CA ASP A 368 22.41 -11.13 -5.29
C ASP A 368 22.81 -11.06 -3.82
N HIS A 369 22.36 -10.02 -3.12
CA HIS A 369 22.80 -9.77 -1.75
C HIS A 369 22.12 -10.69 -0.71
N ALA A 370 20.81 -10.90 -0.84
CA ALA A 370 20.02 -11.60 0.17
C ALA A 370 18.88 -12.45 -0.41
N MET A 371 19.02 -12.88 -1.67
CA MET A 371 18.05 -13.71 -2.38
C MET A 371 18.72 -14.98 -2.91
N ILE A 372 18.01 -16.10 -2.82
CA ILE A 372 18.39 -17.38 -3.43
C ILE A 372 17.16 -17.92 -4.16
N SER A 373 17.32 -18.35 -5.42
CA SER A 373 16.27 -19.05 -6.16
C SER A 373 16.24 -20.53 -5.77
N GLY A 374 15.09 -21.00 -5.28
CA GLY A 374 14.83 -22.39 -4.97
C GLY A 374 14.13 -23.09 -6.13
N ARG A 375 14.86 -23.91 -6.89
CA ARG A 375 14.35 -24.60 -8.07
C ARG A 375 13.95 -26.02 -7.72
N THR A 376 12.66 -26.33 -7.86
CA THR A 376 12.13 -27.68 -7.64
C THR A 376 11.29 -28.12 -8.83
N ALA A 377 11.18 -29.42 -9.03
CA ALA A 377 10.10 -29.97 -9.83
C ALA A 377 8.76 -29.67 -9.15
N ARG A 378 7.69 -29.66 -9.95
CA ARG A 378 6.31 -29.52 -9.47
C ARG A 378 5.39 -30.52 -10.13
N THR A 379 4.37 -30.94 -9.42
CA THR A 379 3.21 -31.62 -10.01
C THR A 379 2.38 -30.61 -10.82
N SER A 380 1.91 -31.02 -12.01
CA SER A 380 0.99 -30.20 -12.81
C SER A 380 -0.43 -30.46 -12.35
N ASN A 381 -1.06 -29.46 -11.73
CA ASN A 381 -2.47 -29.50 -11.36
C ASN A 381 -3.34 -28.61 -12.25
#